data_AF-A0A5C6RHS1-F1
#
_entry.id   AF-A0A5C6RHS1-F1
#
_cell.length_a   1.000
_cell.length_b   1.000
_cell.length_c   1.000
_cell.angle_alpha   90.00
_cell.angle_beta   90.00
_cell.angle_gamma   90.00
#
_symmetry.space_group_name_H-M   'P 1'
#
loop_
_entity.id
_entity.type
_entity.pdbx_description
1 polymer ?
#
loop_
_entity_poly.entity_id
_entity_poly.type
_entity_poly.pdbx_seq_one_letter_code
_entity_poly.pdbx_strand_id
1 'polypeptide(L)'
;MEWWEKILAYLVQPVSIAAVLAYFGKRLVEQYLNKRVETYKAELKHETDLAIAETRHEHEKTQFRFTKLHEIRLEVAKEMVSRLVDLRVLFKKELIDIASGIISLEKDETIWEALHEKLTAFEIYYIKHRMFLTSEAGEKIEDFLRLLNHTNTANLNASYFIASGQEELSNQGVKEKTEVTTIVNVSIPRAIQEVEQGIREMMEW
;
A
#
# COMPACT_ATOMS: atom_id res chain seq x y z
N MET A 1 -90.77 -33.93 -33.13
CA MET A 1 -89.44 -33.31 -33.21
C MET A 1 -89.08 -33.16 -34.66
N GLU A 2 -89.01 -31.91 -35.11
CA GLU A 2 -88.66 -31.57 -36.49
C GLU A 2 -87.18 -31.90 -36.72
N TRP A 3 -86.85 -32.38 -37.91
CA TRP A 3 -85.51 -32.85 -38.31
C TRP A 3 -84.37 -31.87 -37.96
N TRP A 4 -84.68 -30.57 -37.92
CA TRP A 4 -83.78 -29.50 -37.46
C TRP A 4 -83.30 -29.63 -36.00
N GLU A 5 -84.17 -30.07 -35.08
CA GLU A 5 -83.81 -30.25 -33.67
C GLU A 5 -82.78 -31.38 -33.48
N LYS A 6 -82.87 -32.43 -34.30
CA LYS A 6 -81.91 -33.54 -34.26
C LYS A 6 -80.54 -33.14 -34.82
N ILE A 7 -80.49 -32.34 -35.89
CA ILE A 7 -79.23 -31.82 -36.44
C ILE A 7 -78.54 -30.90 -35.44
N LEU A 8 -79.31 -30.01 -34.78
CA LEU A 8 -78.81 -29.15 -33.72
C LEU A 8 -78.24 -29.96 -32.55
N ALA A 9 -78.95 -30.99 -32.08
CA ALA A 9 -78.46 -31.85 -31.00
C ALA A 9 -77.15 -32.58 -31.38
N TYR A 10 -77.05 -33.08 -32.62
CA TYR A 10 -75.85 -33.76 -33.13
C TYR A 10 -74.64 -32.83 -33.30
N LEU A 11 -74.84 -31.54 -33.51
CA LEU A 11 -73.75 -30.55 -33.62
C LEU A 11 -73.36 -29.96 -32.26
N VAL A 12 -74.32 -29.72 -31.37
CA VAL A 12 -74.07 -29.09 -30.05
C VAL A 12 -73.28 -30.03 -29.12
N GLN A 13 -73.53 -31.34 -29.18
CA GLN A 13 -72.86 -32.31 -28.32
C GLN A 13 -71.33 -32.42 -28.56
N PRO A 14 -70.82 -32.59 -29.80
CA PRO A 14 -69.38 -32.61 -30.04
C PRO A 14 -68.72 -31.25 -29.81
N VAL A 15 -69.41 -30.14 -30.12
CA VAL A 15 -68.88 -28.78 -29.88
C VAL A 15 -68.73 -28.48 -28.39
N SER A 16 -69.69 -28.88 -27.56
CA SER A 16 -69.62 -28.70 -26.11
C SER A 16 -68.53 -29.58 -25.47
N ILE A 17 -68.36 -30.83 -25.92
CA ILE A 17 -67.28 -31.71 -25.46
C ILE A 17 -65.91 -31.14 -25.89
N ALA A 18 -65.78 -30.68 -27.13
CA ALA A 18 -64.55 -30.06 -27.62
C ALA A 18 -64.20 -28.78 -26.84
N ALA A 19 -65.19 -27.95 -26.50
CA ALA A 19 -64.99 -26.75 -25.69
C ALA A 19 -64.50 -27.08 -24.27
N VAL A 20 -65.06 -28.11 -23.63
CA VAL A 20 -64.63 -28.57 -22.30
C VAL A 20 -63.21 -29.12 -22.37
N LEU A 21 -62.89 -29.97 -23.35
CA LEU A 21 -61.54 -30.51 -23.55
C LEU A 21 -60.51 -29.41 -23.85
N ALA A 22 -60.87 -28.42 -24.68
CA ALA A 22 -60.01 -27.27 -24.96
C ALA A 22 -59.77 -26.44 -23.69
N TYR A 23 -60.78 -26.23 -22.86
CA TYR A 23 -60.66 -25.51 -21.58
C TYR A 23 -59.72 -26.25 -20.61
N PHE A 24 -59.90 -27.56 -20.42
CA PHE A 24 -59.03 -28.35 -19.54
C PHE A 24 -57.60 -28.47 -20.09
N GLY A 25 -57.45 -28.69 -21.40
CA GLY A 25 -56.15 -28.74 -22.05
C GLY A 25 -55.39 -27.42 -21.91
N LYS A 26 -56.06 -26.29 -22.16
CA LYS A 26 -55.48 -24.95 -21.95
C LYS A 26 -55.03 -24.76 -20.51
N ARG A 27 -55.88 -25.12 -19.54
CA ARG A 27 -55.58 -24.97 -18.11
C ARG A 27 -54.39 -25.83 -17.65
N LEU A 28 -54.27 -27.06 -18.16
CA LEU A 28 -53.13 -27.93 -17.87
C LEU A 28 -51.82 -27.40 -18.46
N VAL A 29 -51.87 -26.90 -19.71
CA VAL A 29 -50.70 -26.28 -20.36
C VAL A 29 -50.28 -25.01 -19.65
N GLU A 30 -51.21 -24.13 -19.29
CA GLU A 30 -50.94 -22.92 -18.50
C GLU A 30 -50.32 -23.25 -17.15
N GLN A 31 -50.84 -24.27 -16.45
CA GLN A 31 -50.29 -24.68 -15.15
C GLN A 31 -48.88 -25.28 -15.29
N TYR A 32 -48.63 -26.09 -16.32
CA TYR A 32 -47.31 -26.64 -16.60
C TYR A 32 -46.29 -25.55 -16.94
N LEU A 33 -46.67 -24.62 -17.82
CA LEU A 33 -45.82 -23.48 -18.21
C LEU A 33 -45.54 -22.57 -17.02
N ASN A 34 -46.55 -22.22 -16.22
CA ASN A 34 -46.37 -21.39 -15.03
C ASN A 34 -45.43 -22.04 -14.03
N LYS A 35 -45.60 -23.34 -13.75
CA LYS A 35 -44.71 -24.07 -12.83
C LYS A 35 -43.27 -24.08 -13.35
N ARG A 36 -43.08 -24.27 -14.65
CA ARG A 36 -41.74 -24.28 -15.27
C ARG A 36 -41.10 -22.90 -15.23
N VAL A 37 -41.86 -21.84 -15.53
CA VAL A 37 -41.40 -20.45 -15.43
C VAL A 37 -41.05 -20.08 -13.99
N GLU A 38 -41.86 -20.48 -13.00
CA GLU A 38 -41.55 -20.26 -11.59
C GLU A 38 -40.28 -20.98 -11.16
N THR A 39 -40.08 -22.22 -11.62
CA THR A 39 -38.88 -23.00 -11.32
C THR A 39 -37.64 -22.36 -11.94
N TYR A 40 -37.69 -21.99 -13.23
CA TYR A 40 -36.60 -21.26 -13.87
C TYR A 40 -36.31 -19.90 -13.22
N LYS A 41 -37.35 -19.17 -12.79
CA LYS A 41 -37.16 -17.91 -12.05
C LYS A 41 -36.50 -18.15 -10.71
N ALA A 42 -36.86 -19.21 -10.01
CA ALA A 42 -36.26 -19.56 -8.72
C ALA A 42 -34.80 -20.00 -8.88
N GLU A 43 -34.49 -20.83 -9.88
CA GLU A 43 -33.14 -21.25 -10.22
C GLU A 43 -32.28 -20.06 -10.62
N LEU A 44 -32.77 -19.22 -11.55
CA LEU A 44 -32.05 -18.03 -11.98
C LEU A 44 -31.80 -17.07 -10.82
N LYS A 45 -32.80 -16.86 -9.95
CA LYS A 45 -32.63 -16.03 -8.76
C LYS A 45 -31.57 -16.60 -7.81
N HIS A 46 -31.61 -17.90 -7.58
CA HIS A 46 -30.63 -18.57 -6.74
C HIS A 46 -29.21 -18.46 -7.31
N GLU A 47 -29.03 -18.67 -8.62
CA GLU A 47 -27.74 -18.47 -9.29
C GLU A 47 -27.27 -17.01 -9.21
N THR A 48 -28.16 -16.04 -9.40
CA THR A 48 -27.79 -14.63 -9.26
C THR A 48 -27.44 -14.27 -7.83
N ASP A 49 -28.17 -14.78 -6.83
CA ASP A 49 -27.90 -14.52 -5.42
C ASP A 49 -26.55 -15.12 -5.00
N LEU A 50 -26.23 -16.32 -5.50
CA LEU A 50 -24.91 -16.94 -5.31
C LEU A 50 -23.78 -16.12 -5.96
N ALA A 51 -23.96 -15.72 -7.22
CA ALA A 51 -22.96 -14.91 -7.92
C ALA A 51 -22.74 -13.56 -7.22
N ILE A 52 -23.81 -12.89 -6.76
CA ILE A 52 -23.72 -11.66 -5.98
C ILE A 52 -22.96 -11.90 -4.66
N ALA A 53 -23.26 -12.98 -3.95
CA ALA A 53 -22.57 -13.33 -2.70
C ALA A 53 -21.08 -13.61 -2.92
N GLU A 54 -20.73 -14.35 -3.97
CA GLU A 54 -19.34 -14.64 -4.34
C GLU A 54 -18.58 -13.37 -4.69
N THR A 55 -19.15 -12.54 -5.58
CA THR A 55 -18.55 -11.27 -6.00
C THR A 55 -18.36 -10.33 -4.80
N ARG A 56 -19.36 -10.26 -3.91
CA ARG A 56 -19.29 -9.45 -2.68
C ARG A 56 -18.20 -9.96 -1.74
N HIS A 57 -18.11 -11.26 -1.54
CA HIS A 57 -17.07 -11.86 -0.69
C HIS A 57 -15.66 -11.62 -1.26
N GLU A 58 -15.48 -11.70 -2.58
CA GLU A 58 -14.22 -11.35 -3.23
C GLU A 58 -13.86 -9.86 -3.07
N HIS A 59 -14.85 -8.98 -3.22
CA HIS A 59 -14.68 -7.55 -2.97
C HIS A 59 -14.28 -7.27 -1.52
N GLU A 60 -14.99 -7.83 -0.53
CA GLU A 60 -14.69 -7.67 0.90
C GLU A 60 -13.28 -8.19 1.22
N LYS A 61 -12.89 -9.34 0.68
CA LYS A 61 -11.54 -9.91 0.84
C LYS A 61 -10.46 -9.02 0.23
N THR A 62 -10.73 -8.45 -0.95
CA THR A 62 -9.80 -7.53 -1.63
C THR A 62 -9.66 -6.23 -0.86
N GLN A 63 -10.77 -5.69 -0.37
CA GLN A 63 -10.81 -4.47 0.44
C GLN A 63 -10.03 -4.67 1.75
N PHE A 64 -10.24 -5.80 2.44
CA PHE A 64 -9.48 -6.14 3.65
C PHE A 64 -7.97 -6.26 3.39
N ARG A 65 -7.58 -6.92 2.28
CA ARG A 65 -6.16 -7.01 1.89
C ARG A 65 -5.57 -5.63 1.58
N PHE A 66 -6.33 -4.75 0.95
CA PHE A 66 -5.91 -3.38 0.66
C PHE A 66 -5.72 -2.58 1.95
N THR A 67 -6.68 -2.62 2.88
CA THR A 67 -6.57 -1.98 4.19
C THR A 67 -5.34 -2.45 4.96
N LYS A 68 -5.12 -3.77 5.04
CA LYS A 68 -3.95 -4.33 5.74
C LYS A 68 -2.63 -3.94 5.11
N LEU A 69 -2.55 -3.91 3.77
CA LEU A 69 -1.35 -3.45 3.07
C LEU A 69 -1.09 -1.97 3.35
N HIS A 70 -2.14 -1.15 3.38
CA HIS A 70 -2.05 0.27 3.68
C HIS A 70 -1.58 0.52 5.12
N GLU A 71 -2.11 -0.21 6.10
CA GLU A 71 -1.63 -0.18 7.50
C GLU A 71 -0.13 -0.52 7.60
N ILE A 72 0.32 -1.57 6.92
CA ILE A 72 1.75 -1.95 6.92
C ILE A 72 2.60 -0.84 6.30
N ARG A 73 2.16 -0.23 5.20
CA ARG A 73 2.88 0.88 4.56
C ARG A 73 3.02 2.08 5.50
N LEU A 74 1.94 2.44 6.21
CA LEU A 74 1.97 3.54 7.18
C LEU A 74 2.92 3.24 8.34
N GLU A 75 2.90 2.02 8.90
CA GLU A 75 3.80 1.67 10.00
C GLU A 75 5.27 1.66 9.55
N VAL A 76 5.56 1.13 8.36
CA VAL A 76 6.92 1.18 7.78
C VAL A 76 7.39 2.62 7.63
N ALA A 77 6.55 3.49 7.08
CA ALA A 77 6.92 4.86 6.79
C ALA A 77 7.10 5.70 8.07
N LYS A 78 6.22 5.51 9.08
CA LYS A 78 6.38 6.07 10.43
C LYS A 78 7.72 5.67 11.05
N GLU A 79 8.08 4.39 10.98
CA GLU A 79 9.34 3.89 11.52
C GLU A 79 10.56 4.42 10.75
N MET A 80 10.46 4.61 9.42
CA MET A 80 11.50 5.27 8.62
C MET A 80 11.73 6.71 9.09
N VAL A 81 10.66 7.49 9.24
CA VAL A 81 10.76 8.88 9.72
C VAL A 81 11.38 8.93 11.11
N SER A 82 10.95 8.06 12.02
CA SER A 82 11.50 7.95 13.37
C SER A 82 13.03 7.76 13.34
N ARG A 83 13.51 6.80 12.54
CA ARG A 83 14.95 6.52 12.39
C ARG A 83 15.72 7.68 11.76
N LEU A 84 15.14 8.37 10.77
CA LEU A 84 15.75 9.57 10.17
C LEU A 84 15.84 10.72 11.19
N VAL A 85 14.84 10.88 12.05
CA VAL A 85 14.86 11.88 13.12
C VAL A 85 15.95 11.55 14.13
N ASP A 86 16.09 10.28 14.55
CA ASP A 86 17.16 9.84 15.43
C ASP A 86 18.56 10.13 14.85
N LEU A 87 18.76 9.81 13.55
CA LEU A 87 19.98 10.15 12.84
C LEU A 87 20.21 11.67 12.83
N ARG A 88 19.17 12.46 12.57
CA ARG A 88 19.25 13.94 12.60
C ARG A 88 19.74 14.46 13.93
N VAL A 89 19.25 13.90 15.04
CA VAL A 89 19.63 14.31 16.39
C VAL A 89 21.12 14.02 16.62
N LEU A 90 21.62 12.86 16.21
CA LEU A 90 23.03 12.52 16.35
C LEU A 90 23.92 13.40 15.48
N PHE A 91 23.58 13.62 14.21
CA PHE A 91 24.33 14.54 13.35
C PHE A 91 24.32 15.98 13.86
N LYS A 92 23.23 16.43 14.51
CA LYS A 92 23.19 17.74 15.16
C LYS A 92 24.13 17.84 16.35
N LYS A 93 24.24 16.78 17.16
CA LYS A 93 25.19 16.73 18.28
C LYS A 93 26.62 16.84 17.76
N GLU A 94 26.97 16.05 16.74
CA GLU A 94 28.27 16.11 16.08
C GLU A 94 28.56 17.53 15.55
N LEU A 95 27.57 18.19 14.93
CA LEU A 95 27.73 19.55 14.43
C LEU A 95 27.98 20.57 15.56
N ILE A 96 27.32 20.41 16.71
CA ILE A 96 27.54 21.24 17.91
C ILE A 96 28.96 21.02 18.45
N ASP A 97 29.41 19.78 18.52
CA ASP A 97 30.76 19.44 19.00
C ASP A 97 31.82 20.06 18.08
N ILE A 98 31.68 19.90 16.76
CA ILE A 98 32.53 20.55 15.75
C ILE A 98 32.49 22.09 15.87
N ALA A 99 31.31 22.68 16.09
CA ALA A 99 31.15 24.13 16.15
C ALA A 99 31.69 24.74 17.45
N SER A 100 31.63 24.00 18.56
CA SER A 100 32.09 24.44 19.88
C SER A 100 33.61 24.57 19.98
N GLY A 101 34.35 24.00 19.03
CA GLY A 101 35.82 24.00 19.05
C GLY A 101 36.39 23.21 20.22
N ILE A 102 35.57 22.40 20.90
CA ILE A 102 36.03 21.36 21.82
C ILE A 102 36.71 20.30 20.96
N ILE A 103 37.94 20.59 20.55
CA ILE A 103 38.90 19.59 20.09
C ILE A 103 39.30 18.83 21.36
N SER A 104 38.38 18.02 21.85
CA SER A 104 38.76 16.90 22.68
C SER A 104 39.63 16.03 21.78
N LEU A 105 40.92 15.90 22.10
CA LEU A 105 41.84 14.97 21.43
C LEU A 105 41.32 13.52 21.48
N GLU A 106 40.39 13.24 22.39
CA GLU A 106 39.45 12.13 22.30
C GLU A 106 38.20 12.64 21.56
N LYS A 107 38.17 12.52 20.23
CA LYS A 107 36.90 12.52 19.49
C LYS A 107 35.96 11.63 20.30
N ASP A 108 34.77 12.09 20.68
CA ASP A 108 33.88 11.28 21.51
C ASP A 108 33.48 10.04 20.68
N GLU A 109 34.29 8.98 20.78
CA GLU A 109 34.19 7.75 19.99
C GLU A 109 32.77 7.18 20.13
N THR A 110 32.12 7.46 21.26
CA THR A 110 30.75 7.08 21.56
C THR A 110 29.72 7.68 20.60
N ILE A 111 29.91 8.92 20.12
CA ILE A 111 28.97 9.58 19.19
C ILE A 111 29.12 8.99 17.79
N TRP A 112 30.36 8.78 17.33
CA TRP A 112 30.65 8.19 16.03
C TRP A 112 30.24 6.72 15.95
N GLU A 113 30.51 5.94 16.99
CA GLU A 113 30.01 4.56 17.10
C GLU A 113 28.49 4.51 17.09
N ALA A 114 27.82 5.39 17.84
CA ALA A 114 26.36 5.48 17.84
C ALA A 114 25.80 5.89 16.46
N LEU A 115 26.46 6.82 15.76
CA LEU A 115 26.10 7.22 14.40
C LEU A 115 26.24 6.08 13.42
N HIS A 116 27.35 5.35 13.48
CA HIS A 116 27.61 4.19 12.62
C HIS A 116 26.60 3.06 12.88
N GLU A 117 26.33 2.75 14.16
CA GLU A 117 25.35 1.74 14.55
C GLU A 117 23.95 2.10 14.05
N LYS A 118 23.50 3.34 14.29
CA LYS A 118 22.17 3.81 13.88
C LYS A 118 22.04 3.89 12.36
N LEU A 119 23.10 4.30 11.66
CA LEU A 119 23.11 4.33 10.20
C LEU A 119 23.02 2.92 9.61
N THR A 120 23.83 1.99 10.12
CA THR A 120 23.78 0.58 9.70
C THR A 120 22.41 -0.03 9.97
N ALA A 121 21.84 0.23 11.16
CA ALA A 121 20.50 -0.22 11.52
C ALA A 121 19.42 0.39 10.61
N PHE A 122 19.57 1.65 10.21
CA PHE A 122 18.68 2.31 9.26
C PHE A 122 18.77 1.70 7.87
N GLU A 123 19.98 1.50 7.34
CA GLU A 123 20.20 0.88 6.02
C GLU A 123 19.62 -0.54 5.95
N ILE A 124 19.88 -1.37 6.99
CA ILE A 124 19.30 -2.71 7.09
C ILE A 124 17.78 -2.66 7.11
N TYR A 125 17.20 -1.70 7.86
CA TYR A 125 15.75 -1.53 7.93
C TYR A 125 15.18 -1.10 6.57
N TYR A 126 15.84 -0.18 5.88
CA TYR A 126 15.48 0.25 4.52
C TYR A 126 15.47 -0.91 3.52
N ILE A 127 16.56 -1.68 3.44
CA ILE A 127 16.65 -2.79 2.49
C ILE A 127 15.52 -3.81 2.71
N LYS A 128 15.19 -4.11 3.97
CA LYS A 128 14.13 -5.05 4.33
C LYS A 128 12.72 -4.55 3.96
N HIS A 129 12.49 -3.24 3.98
CA HIS A 129 11.14 -2.68 3.85
C HIS A 129 10.96 -1.80 2.61
N ARG A 130 11.96 -1.69 1.72
CA ARG A 130 11.89 -0.84 0.51
C ARG A 130 10.67 -1.10 -0.37
N MET A 131 10.16 -2.33 -0.41
CA MET A 131 8.97 -2.71 -1.20
C MET A 131 7.68 -2.03 -0.74
N PHE A 132 7.66 -1.47 0.48
CA PHE A 132 6.50 -0.79 1.04
C PHE A 132 6.54 0.73 0.82
N LEU A 133 7.63 1.27 0.29
CA LEU A 133 7.77 2.69 -0.04
C LEU A 133 7.35 2.95 -1.50
N THR A 134 7.00 4.20 -1.80
CA THR A 134 6.88 4.63 -3.20
C THR A 134 8.25 4.61 -3.88
N SER A 135 8.28 4.46 -5.20
CA SER A 135 9.52 4.51 -5.97
C SER A 135 10.29 5.81 -5.73
N GLU A 136 9.59 6.94 -5.67
CA GLU A 136 10.18 8.26 -5.41
C GLU A 136 10.82 8.33 -4.01
N ALA A 137 10.11 7.96 -2.95
CA ALA A 137 10.67 7.93 -1.60
C ALA A 137 11.86 6.96 -1.49
N GLY A 138 11.77 5.82 -2.18
CA GLY A 138 12.84 4.84 -2.27
C GLY A 138 14.12 5.42 -2.88
N GLU A 139 14.02 6.09 -4.02
CA GLU A 139 15.16 6.74 -4.71
C GLU A 139 15.82 7.82 -3.83
N LYS A 140 15.02 8.65 -3.14
CA LYS A 140 15.58 9.69 -2.25
C LYS A 140 16.33 9.11 -1.06
N ILE A 141 15.84 8.02 -0.48
CA ILE A 141 16.57 7.33 0.59
C ILE A 141 17.87 6.71 0.05
N GLU A 142 17.86 6.15 -1.17
CA GLU A 142 19.12 5.67 -1.79
C GLU A 142 20.10 6.81 -2.04
N ASP A 143 19.65 7.95 -2.55
CA ASP A 143 20.50 9.14 -2.75
C ASP A 143 21.10 9.62 -1.43
N PHE A 144 20.31 9.62 -0.36
CA PHE A 144 20.77 9.95 0.99
C PHE A 144 21.83 8.94 1.49
N LEU A 145 21.58 7.64 1.35
CA LEU A 145 22.55 6.60 1.75
C LEU A 145 23.85 6.68 0.93
N ARG A 146 23.77 6.98 -0.37
CA ARG A 146 24.95 7.22 -1.22
C ARG A 146 25.76 8.41 -0.75
N LEU A 147 25.09 9.53 -0.43
CA LEU A 147 25.73 10.72 0.11
C LEU A 147 26.44 10.42 1.42
N LEU A 148 25.79 9.65 2.31
CA LEU A 148 26.38 9.24 3.58
C LEU A 148 27.58 8.31 3.41
N ASN A 149 27.51 7.33 2.52
CA ASN A 149 28.65 6.44 2.23
C ASN A 149 29.84 7.21 1.63
N HIS A 150 29.57 8.22 0.81
CA HIS A 150 30.60 9.10 0.27
C HIS A 150 31.25 9.98 1.37
N THR A 151 30.45 10.50 2.31
CA THR A 151 30.99 11.30 3.43
C THR A 151 31.72 10.42 4.46
N ASN A 152 31.24 9.21 4.74
CA ASN A 152 31.89 8.29 5.68
C ASN A 152 33.26 7.81 5.17
N THR A 153 33.37 7.54 3.86
CA THR A 153 34.66 7.20 3.22
C THR A 153 35.63 8.38 3.14
N ALA A 154 35.13 9.62 3.02
CA ALA A 154 35.97 10.82 3.08
C ALA A 154 36.51 11.10 4.49
N ASN A 155 35.69 10.89 5.53
CA ASN A 155 36.06 11.15 6.93
C ASN A 155 36.85 10.02 7.60
N LEU A 156 36.71 8.75 7.19
CA LEU A 156 37.58 7.65 7.62
C LEU A 156 39.05 7.86 7.22
N ASN A 157 39.29 8.61 6.14
CA ASN A 157 40.65 9.02 5.79
C ASN A 157 41.10 10.21 6.66
N ALA A 158 40.23 11.20 6.92
CA ALA A 158 40.59 12.39 7.70
C ALA A 158 41.00 12.07 9.15
N SER A 159 40.35 11.11 9.82
CA SER A 159 40.73 10.67 11.18
C SER A 159 42.12 10.02 11.21
N TYR A 160 42.52 9.32 10.15
CA TYR A 160 43.88 8.77 10.00
C TYR A 160 44.92 9.87 9.79
N PHE A 161 44.56 10.97 9.12
CA PHE A 161 45.46 12.10 8.87
C PHE A 161 45.59 13.06 10.07
N ILE A 162 44.54 13.25 10.87
CA ILE A 162 44.61 14.06 12.11
C ILE A 162 45.61 13.48 13.12
N ALA A 163 45.71 12.15 13.22
CA ALA A 163 46.70 11.47 14.05
C ALA A 163 48.16 11.63 13.57
N SER A 164 48.37 12.09 12.32
CA SER A 164 49.70 12.20 11.69
C SER A 164 50.36 13.59 11.78
N GLY A 165 49.67 14.59 12.34
CA GLY A 165 50.26 15.90 12.68
C GLY A 165 50.67 16.77 11.48
N GLN A 166 49.96 16.70 10.35
CA GLN A 166 50.24 17.55 9.17
C GLN A 166 49.30 18.75 9.05
N GLU A 167 49.85 19.87 8.56
CA GLU A 167 49.29 21.23 8.47
C GLU A 167 48.12 21.39 7.47
N GLU A 168 47.67 20.31 6.80
CA GLU A 168 46.53 20.28 5.87
C GLU A 168 45.13 20.41 6.56
N LEU A 169 45.12 20.53 7.89
CA LEU A 169 43.94 20.46 8.76
C LEU A 169 42.91 21.60 8.57
N SER A 170 43.30 22.78 8.10
CA SER A 170 42.37 23.91 7.96
C SER A 170 41.36 23.72 6.82
N ASN A 171 41.79 23.19 5.68
CA ASN A 171 40.90 22.97 4.54
C ASN A 171 40.03 21.72 4.70
N GLN A 172 40.50 20.71 5.43
CA GLN A 172 39.78 19.46 5.66
C GLN A 172 38.68 19.61 6.72
N GLY A 173 38.95 20.32 7.83
CA GLY A 173 37.93 20.64 8.83
C GLY A 173 36.81 21.56 8.31
N VAL A 174 37.12 22.47 7.37
CA VAL A 174 36.11 23.30 6.69
C VAL A 174 35.23 22.45 5.76
N LYS A 175 35.79 21.48 5.03
CA LYS A 175 35.01 20.54 4.22
C LYS A 175 34.12 19.64 5.08
N GLU A 176 34.66 19.03 6.12
CA GLU A 176 33.90 18.16 7.04
C GLU A 176 32.73 18.92 7.69
N LYS A 177 32.97 20.15 8.16
CA LYS A 177 31.91 21.02 8.69
C LYS A 177 30.85 21.36 7.66
N THR A 178 31.23 21.61 6.41
CA THR A 178 30.29 21.94 5.31
C THR A 178 29.44 20.73 4.92
N GLU A 179 30.03 19.54 4.88
CA GLU A 179 29.33 18.29 4.56
C GLU A 179 28.35 17.89 5.68
N VAL A 180 28.76 17.90 6.94
CA VAL A 180 27.88 17.62 8.08
C VAL A 180 26.75 18.65 8.16
N THR A 181 27.04 19.93 7.91
CA THR A 181 26.01 20.98 7.83
C THR A 181 25.00 20.71 6.71
N THR A 182 25.45 20.23 5.56
CA THR A 182 24.59 19.87 4.42
C THR A 182 23.70 18.67 4.77
N ILE A 183 24.27 17.63 5.38
CA ILE A 183 23.53 16.44 5.82
C ILE A 183 22.42 16.82 6.82
N VAL A 184 22.76 17.59 7.86
CA VAL A 184 21.84 17.97 8.95
C VAL A 184 20.71 18.88 8.49
N ASN A 185 21.04 19.88 7.66
CA ASN A 185 20.11 20.96 7.34
C ASN A 185 19.41 20.78 6.01
N VAL A 186 19.94 19.95 5.11
CA VAL A 186 19.39 19.76 3.76
C VAL A 186 18.97 18.30 3.55
N SER A 187 19.91 17.36 3.64
CA SER A 187 19.67 15.97 3.21
C SER A 187 18.67 15.23 4.09
N ILE A 188 18.83 15.27 5.42
CA ILE A 188 17.91 14.58 6.34
C ILE A 188 16.51 15.22 6.35
N PRO A 189 16.36 16.56 6.47
CA PRO A 189 15.05 17.20 6.39
C PRO A 189 14.32 16.90 5.08
N ARG A 190 15.05 16.89 3.95
CA ARG A 190 14.49 16.52 2.66
C ARG A 190 14.03 15.06 2.66
N ALA A 191 14.88 14.11 3.08
CA ALA A 191 14.48 12.70 3.16
C ALA A 191 13.23 12.50 4.04
N ILE A 192 13.12 13.20 5.17
CA ILE A 192 11.92 13.19 6.03
C ILE A 192 10.71 13.71 5.26
N GLN A 193 10.81 14.89 4.64
CA GLN A 193 9.71 15.52 3.91
C GLN A 193 9.20 14.64 2.76
N GLU A 194 10.08 13.98 2.04
CA GLU A 194 9.74 13.10 0.91
C GLU A 194 9.05 11.81 1.39
N VAL A 195 9.50 11.24 2.52
CA VAL A 195 8.81 10.10 3.14
C VAL A 195 7.43 10.53 3.64
N GLU A 196 7.32 11.70 4.27
CA GLU A 196 6.05 12.28 4.72
C GLU A 196 5.09 12.59 3.55
N GLN A 197 5.61 13.09 2.43
CA GLN A 197 4.82 13.33 1.22
C GLN A 197 4.34 12.01 0.61
N GLY A 198 5.23 11.02 0.47
CA GLY A 198 4.85 9.69 0.02
C GLY A 198 3.78 9.05 0.92
N ILE A 199 3.81 9.28 2.24
CA ILE A 199 2.74 8.87 3.15
C ILE A 199 1.42 9.58 2.81
N ARG A 200 1.42 10.90 2.60
CA ARG A 200 0.20 11.67 2.25
C ARG A 200 -0.41 11.18 0.95
N GLU A 201 0.40 10.99 -0.08
CA GLU A 201 -0.06 10.48 -1.37
C GLU A 201 -0.65 9.08 -1.27
N MET A 202 -0.13 8.22 -0.38
CA MET A 202 -0.74 6.92 -0.12
C MET A 202 -2.12 7.03 0.53
N MET A 203 -2.36 8.05 1.36
CA MET A 203 -3.62 8.26 2.10
C MET A 203 -4.73 8.93 1.28
N GLU A 204 -4.41 9.53 0.12
CA GLU A 204 -5.38 10.22 -0.74
C GLU A 204 -6.18 9.27 -1.69
N TRP A 205 -6.03 7.95 -1.55
CA TRP A 205 -6.71 6.92 -2.34
C TRP A 205 -7.86 6.21 -1.61
#